data_AF-A0A942TU65-F1
#
_entry.id   AF-A0A942TU65-F1
#
_cell.length_a   1.000
_cell.length_b   1.000
_cell.length_c   1.000
_cell.angle_alpha   90.00
_cell.angle_beta   90.00
_cell.angle_gamma   90.00
#
_symmetry.space_group_name_H-M   'P 1'
#
loop_
_entity.id
_entity.type
_entity.pdbx_description
1 polymer ?
#
loop_
_entity_poly.entity_id
_entity_poly.type
_entity_poly.pdbx_seq_one_letter_code
_entity_poly.pdbx_strand_id
1 'polypeptide(L)'
;MKKYGKKIVLFILIVAMTLSFSIIALAKEVEGKETSYRTVTEIHDWGAAITKLIVDIGNPLEPDSVTKDTFKVHVSRSDDRLKNPLLEKGYRTVTNVYVADKDGKAAVGGNYVVLEMEIGPNLSLGSALNYYGGANVWIDSEYTITQVQDIDLNTGTISGLVINTFDGGTRELVDDFSTGKATYDGVTLTYADYAPKKDKGKNPLIIWLHGGGEGGIDATIPLSANKAVNFITDDIQSYFDGAYVLVPQAPTRWMDGYLTGGADGTSKYEEALMALIKDYVATNPDIDPNRIYIGGASNGGYMTMLMVRDYPGYFAAAFPVCEGLNDSLITEADIQNIGKTPIWFVAAKNDSTLRPENNTLPTYERLIEAGAQDVQLTLFNDVHDTTGLYKNADGTPYQYDGHWSWIYVYNNEVEATINGKTTTIMEWMAAKSLEKEDEEISSVDIRILVERFEKEGELGDDRSAHTLKLHLTALELYEGEKAAEKIVKHMQGFKVLIDQQKNNKLISEKAHNELEAAANSLIKKWK
;
A
#
# COMPACT_ATOMS: atom_id res chain seq x y z
N MET A 1 -92.59 -66.29 -13.18
CA MET A 1 -92.42 -64.82 -13.23
C MET A 1 -91.42 -64.53 -14.36
N LYS A 2 -91.86 -64.33 -15.62
CA LYS A 2 -92.20 -63.06 -16.31
C LYS A 2 -91.10 -61.98 -16.12
N LYS A 3 -90.25 -61.60 -17.08
CA LYS A 3 -90.42 -61.02 -18.45
C LYS A 3 -90.61 -59.48 -18.42
N TYR A 4 -89.86 -58.77 -19.29
CA TYR A 4 -89.93 -57.34 -19.70
C TYR A 4 -89.26 -56.29 -18.78
N GLY A 5 -88.60 -55.22 -19.24
CA GLY A 5 -88.39 -54.69 -20.60
C GLY A 5 -88.43 -53.13 -20.60
N LYS A 6 -87.75 -52.53 -21.61
CA LYS A 6 -87.75 -51.12 -22.10
C LYS A 6 -86.69 -50.19 -21.46
N LYS A 7 -85.61 -49.82 -22.17
CA LYS A 7 -85.43 -48.92 -23.35
C LYS A 7 -85.79 -47.45 -23.07
N ILE A 8 -84.83 -46.54 -23.32
CA ILE A 8 -84.86 -45.43 -24.32
C ILE A 8 -83.58 -44.57 -24.14
N VAL A 9 -82.60 -44.69 -25.05
CA VAL A 9 -82.23 -43.76 -26.17
C VAL A 9 -81.13 -42.77 -25.77
N LEU A 10 -79.97 -42.83 -26.44
CA LEU A 10 -79.39 -41.63 -27.05
C LEU A 10 -78.45 -41.94 -28.22
N PHE A 11 -78.50 -41.00 -29.15
CA PHE A 11 -78.02 -40.95 -30.53
C PHE A 11 -76.52 -41.23 -30.74
N ILE A 12 -76.21 -41.90 -31.85
CA ILE A 12 -74.90 -41.86 -32.52
C ILE A 12 -74.95 -40.70 -33.53
N LEU A 13 -73.93 -39.85 -33.54
CA LEU A 13 -73.60 -39.03 -34.69
C LEU A 13 -72.07 -38.99 -34.87
N ILE A 14 -71.66 -39.48 -36.03
CA ILE A 14 -70.29 -39.64 -36.51
C ILE A 14 -69.77 -38.27 -36.95
N VAL A 15 -68.60 -37.86 -36.46
CA VAL A 15 -67.79 -36.81 -37.09
C VAL A 15 -66.38 -37.38 -37.28
N ALA A 16 -66.01 -37.57 -38.54
CA ALA A 16 -64.66 -37.89 -38.96
C ALA A 16 -63.79 -36.63 -38.81
N MET A 17 -62.76 -36.70 -37.96
CA MET A 17 -61.72 -35.68 -37.86
C MET A 17 -60.47 -36.19 -38.56
N THR A 18 -60.14 -35.53 -39.67
CA THR A 18 -58.87 -35.62 -40.38
C THR A 18 -57.74 -35.16 -39.46
N LEU A 19 -56.81 -36.06 -39.13
CA LEU A 19 -55.57 -35.74 -38.44
C LEU A 19 -54.61 -35.01 -39.39
N SER A 20 -54.60 -33.68 -39.31
CA SER A 20 -53.50 -32.86 -39.81
C SER A 20 -52.32 -32.99 -38.84
N PHE A 21 -51.25 -33.64 -39.28
CA PHE A 21 -49.97 -33.61 -38.57
C PHE A 21 -49.37 -32.19 -38.70
N SER A 22 -49.61 -31.35 -37.70
CA SER A 22 -48.78 -30.18 -37.47
C SER A 22 -47.48 -30.67 -36.84
N ILE A 23 -46.40 -30.68 -37.62
CA ILE A 23 -45.05 -30.78 -37.08
C ILE A 23 -44.83 -29.49 -36.29
N ILE A 24 -45.15 -29.51 -34.99
CA ILE A 24 -44.61 -28.56 -34.05
C ILE A 24 -43.15 -28.97 -33.92
N ALA A 25 -42.28 -28.26 -34.63
CA ALA A 25 -40.87 -28.24 -34.26
C ALA A 25 -40.83 -27.71 -32.83
N LEU A 26 -40.70 -28.62 -31.86
CA LEU A 26 -40.26 -28.29 -30.53
C LEU A 26 -38.87 -27.67 -30.72
N ALA A 27 -38.81 -26.33 -30.69
CA ALA A 27 -37.57 -25.64 -30.44
C ALA A 27 -37.05 -26.25 -29.14
N LYS A 28 -35.94 -26.99 -29.25
CA LYS A 28 -35.21 -27.48 -28.10
C LYS A 28 -34.83 -26.22 -27.33
N GLU A 29 -35.44 -25.98 -26.17
CA GLU A 29 -34.91 -25.01 -25.22
C GLU A 29 -33.46 -25.45 -24.98
N VAL A 30 -32.54 -24.71 -25.59
CA VAL A 30 -31.16 -24.73 -25.17
C VAL A 30 -31.23 -24.15 -23.77
N GLU A 31 -30.98 -24.96 -22.74
CA GLU A 31 -30.72 -24.44 -21.39
C GLU A 31 -29.67 -23.34 -21.56
N GLY A 32 -30.12 -22.08 -21.52
CA GLY A 32 -29.24 -20.94 -21.59
C GLY A 32 -28.22 -21.10 -20.46
N LYS A 33 -26.94 -20.95 -20.79
CA LYS A 33 -25.88 -20.97 -19.78
C LYS A 33 -26.24 -19.93 -18.70
N GLU A 34 -26.06 -20.30 -17.44
CA GLU A 34 -26.40 -19.43 -16.30
C GLU A 34 -25.70 -18.08 -16.45
N THR A 35 -26.48 -16.98 -16.38
CA THR A 35 -25.95 -15.62 -16.48
C THR A 35 -25.45 -15.14 -15.13
N SER A 36 -24.35 -14.40 -15.10
CA SER A 36 -23.77 -13.88 -13.86
C SER A 36 -23.12 -12.51 -14.07
N TYR A 37 -22.75 -11.86 -12.97
CA TYR A 37 -21.94 -10.66 -13.01
C TYR A 37 -20.79 -10.75 -12.02
N ARG A 38 -19.68 -10.07 -12.37
CA ARG A 38 -18.57 -9.80 -11.47
C ARG A 38 -18.35 -8.31 -11.33
N THR A 39 -17.90 -7.88 -10.16
CA THR A 39 -17.57 -6.48 -9.89
C THR A 39 -16.09 -6.21 -10.16
N VAL A 40 -15.77 -5.01 -10.64
CA VAL A 40 -14.41 -4.47 -10.65
C VAL A 40 -14.40 -3.24 -9.76
N THR A 41 -13.57 -3.25 -8.74
CA THR A 41 -13.43 -2.18 -7.75
C THR A 41 -12.09 -1.50 -7.96
N GLU A 42 -12.09 -0.18 -8.15
CA GLU A 42 -10.89 0.64 -8.27
C GLU A 42 -10.82 1.62 -7.09
N ILE A 43 -9.61 2.05 -6.75
CA ILE A 43 -9.37 2.95 -5.62
C ILE A 43 -9.10 4.37 -6.16
N HIS A 44 -9.89 5.33 -5.71
CA HIS A 44 -9.75 6.74 -6.07
C HIS A 44 -9.30 7.58 -4.88
N ASP A 45 -9.04 8.86 -5.12
CA ASP A 45 -8.58 9.82 -4.10
C ASP A 45 -9.55 9.92 -2.90
N TRP A 46 -10.83 9.62 -3.14
CA TRP A 46 -11.92 9.59 -2.16
C TRP A 46 -12.30 8.17 -1.69
N GLY A 47 -11.55 7.14 -2.06
CA GLY A 47 -11.72 5.76 -1.63
C GLY A 47 -12.20 4.78 -2.71
N ALA A 48 -12.52 3.56 -2.28
CA ALA A 48 -12.90 2.45 -3.16
C ALA A 48 -14.28 2.62 -3.81
N ALA A 49 -14.36 2.33 -5.11
CA ALA A 49 -15.59 2.37 -5.89
C ALA A 49 -15.70 1.17 -6.83
N ILE A 50 -16.91 0.61 -6.93
CA ILE A 50 -17.25 -0.36 -7.97
C ILE A 50 -17.48 0.42 -9.27
N THR A 51 -16.48 0.40 -10.13
CA THR A 51 -16.42 1.17 -11.38
C THR A 51 -17.03 0.41 -12.55
N LYS A 52 -16.92 -0.92 -12.56
CA LYS A 52 -17.38 -1.76 -13.67
C LYS A 52 -18.09 -3.02 -13.21
N LEU A 53 -18.95 -3.53 -14.07
CA LEU A 53 -19.48 -4.89 -14.00
C LEU A 53 -19.05 -5.67 -15.24
N ILE A 54 -18.55 -6.89 -15.06
CA ILE A 54 -18.33 -7.86 -16.14
C ILE A 54 -19.49 -8.86 -16.11
N VAL A 55 -20.38 -8.80 -17.09
CA VAL A 55 -21.64 -9.55 -17.14
C VAL A 55 -21.52 -10.71 -18.13
N ASP A 56 -21.60 -11.97 -17.67
CA ASP A 56 -21.76 -13.14 -18.56
C ASP A 56 -23.22 -13.24 -18.98
N ILE A 57 -23.49 -12.99 -20.27
CA ILE A 57 -24.84 -13.06 -20.84
C ILE A 57 -25.21 -14.48 -21.33
N GLY A 58 -24.31 -15.45 -21.14
CA GLY A 58 -24.51 -16.87 -21.44
C GLY A 58 -24.46 -17.21 -22.94
N ASN A 59 -24.45 -16.22 -23.83
CA ASN A 59 -24.51 -16.38 -25.28
C ASN A 59 -23.42 -15.55 -25.97
N PRO A 60 -22.87 -16.01 -27.11
CA PRO A 60 -21.93 -15.21 -27.89
C PRO A 60 -22.56 -13.92 -28.41
N LEU A 61 -21.82 -12.82 -28.28
CA LEU A 61 -22.13 -11.49 -28.79
C LEU A 61 -21.23 -11.14 -29.97
N GLU A 62 -21.75 -10.27 -30.82
CA GLU A 62 -21.04 -9.61 -31.90
C GLU A 62 -20.47 -8.27 -31.41
N PRO A 63 -19.39 -7.75 -32.00
CA PRO A 63 -18.92 -6.39 -31.70
C PRO A 63 -20.06 -5.37 -31.87
N ASP A 64 -20.08 -4.35 -31.01
CA ASP A 64 -21.01 -3.23 -31.10
C ASP A 64 -22.51 -3.60 -31.02
N SER A 65 -22.86 -4.84 -30.66
CA SER A 65 -24.24 -5.30 -30.54
C SER A 65 -24.96 -4.75 -29.29
N VAL A 66 -24.25 -4.03 -28.43
CA VAL A 66 -24.75 -3.47 -27.18
C VAL A 66 -24.47 -1.97 -27.14
N THR A 67 -25.38 -1.22 -26.52
CA THR A 67 -25.25 0.21 -26.27
C THR A 67 -25.50 0.51 -24.80
N LYS A 68 -25.13 1.71 -24.34
CA LYS A 68 -25.31 2.10 -22.92
C LYS A 68 -26.77 2.02 -22.46
N ASP A 69 -27.71 2.04 -23.41
CA ASP A 69 -29.13 1.97 -23.17
C ASP A 69 -29.67 0.53 -23.21
N THR A 70 -28.82 -0.47 -23.51
CA THR A 70 -29.21 -1.89 -23.56
C THR A 70 -29.60 -2.43 -22.18
N PHE A 71 -28.93 -1.95 -21.12
CA PHE A 71 -29.13 -2.45 -19.75
C PHE A 71 -29.44 -1.32 -18.77
N LYS A 72 -30.30 -1.61 -17.79
CA LYS A 72 -30.43 -0.83 -16.55
C LYS A 72 -29.75 -1.56 -15.41
N VAL A 73 -28.92 -0.85 -14.67
CA VAL A 73 -28.15 -1.39 -13.55
C VAL A 73 -28.69 -0.83 -12.24
N HIS A 74 -29.24 -1.68 -11.39
CA HIS A 74 -29.70 -1.33 -10.04
C HIS A 74 -28.77 -1.97 -9.01
N VAL A 75 -28.38 -1.22 -7.98
CA VAL A 75 -27.56 -1.71 -6.86
C VAL A 75 -28.31 -1.58 -5.54
N SER A 76 -28.12 -2.55 -4.65
CA SER A 76 -28.49 -2.48 -3.24
C SER A 76 -27.22 -2.63 -2.40
N ARG A 77 -26.91 -1.62 -1.60
CA ARG A 77 -25.74 -1.57 -0.72
C ARG A 77 -26.17 -1.90 0.71
N SER A 78 -25.49 -2.83 1.36
CA SER A 78 -25.83 -3.28 2.71
C SER A 78 -24.64 -3.55 3.61
N ASP A 79 -24.85 -3.38 4.90
CA ASP A 79 -23.88 -3.62 5.95
C ASP A 79 -24.54 -4.38 7.11
N ASP A 80 -24.25 -5.68 7.22
CA ASP A 80 -24.84 -6.57 8.21
C ASP A 80 -24.48 -6.25 9.67
N ARG A 81 -23.52 -5.33 9.91
CA ARG A 81 -23.20 -4.83 11.25
C ARG A 81 -24.26 -3.84 11.74
N LEU A 82 -25.09 -3.30 10.85
CA LEU A 82 -26.15 -2.37 11.18
C LEU A 82 -27.43 -3.09 11.60
N LYS A 83 -28.19 -2.46 12.52
CA LYS A 83 -29.53 -2.95 12.89
C LYS A 83 -30.49 -3.00 11.70
N ASN A 84 -30.35 -2.06 10.76
CA ASN A 84 -30.99 -2.11 9.46
C ASN A 84 -29.87 -2.20 8.41
N PRO A 85 -29.63 -3.38 7.80
CA PRO A 85 -28.49 -3.57 6.92
C PRO A 85 -28.49 -2.67 5.68
N LEU A 86 -29.66 -2.30 5.15
CA LEU A 86 -29.74 -1.49 3.94
C LEU A 86 -29.17 -0.08 4.18
N LEU A 87 -28.09 0.24 3.46
CA LEU A 87 -27.49 1.57 3.42
C LEU A 87 -28.19 2.45 2.38
N GLU A 88 -28.22 1.97 1.15
CA GLU A 88 -28.69 2.73 -0.02
C GLU A 88 -29.06 1.77 -1.15
N LYS A 89 -29.99 2.16 -2.02
CA LYS A 89 -30.25 1.46 -3.27
C LYS A 89 -30.68 2.42 -4.36
N GLY A 90 -30.36 2.11 -5.60
CA GLY A 90 -30.68 2.97 -6.73
C GLY A 90 -30.13 2.47 -8.04
N TYR A 91 -30.43 3.20 -9.11
CA TYR A 91 -29.85 2.92 -10.42
C TYR A 91 -28.48 3.57 -10.56
N ARG A 92 -27.51 2.83 -11.08
CA ARG A 92 -26.22 3.34 -11.53
C ARG A 92 -26.36 3.83 -12.97
N THR A 93 -25.73 4.96 -13.28
CA THR A 93 -25.61 5.45 -14.66
C THR A 93 -24.54 4.66 -15.39
N VAL A 94 -24.89 4.01 -16.51
CA VAL A 94 -23.91 3.39 -17.41
C VAL A 94 -23.32 4.48 -18.31
N THR A 95 -22.01 4.68 -18.22
CA THR A 95 -21.31 5.71 -19.01
C THR A 95 -20.74 5.14 -20.31
N ASN A 96 -20.40 3.85 -20.30
CA ASN A 96 -19.86 3.14 -21.45
C ASN A 96 -20.21 1.64 -21.38
N VAL A 97 -20.25 0.99 -22.54
CA VAL A 97 -20.48 -0.45 -22.64
C VAL A 97 -19.70 -1.02 -23.82
N TYR A 98 -19.22 -2.25 -23.68
CA TYR A 98 -18.61 -2.97 -24.79
C TYR A 98 -18.64 -4.48 -24.57
N VAL A 99 -18.55 -5.23 -25.68
CA VAL A 99 -18.36 -6.68 -25.64
C VAL A 99 -16.93 -6.98 -25.23
N ALA A 100 -16.78 -7.94 -24.32
CA ALA A 100 -15.51 -8.26 -23.69
C ALA A 100 -15.23 -9.78 -23.66
N ASP A 101 -13.98 -10.11 -23.39
CA ASP A 101 -13.60 -11.45 -22.96
C ASP A 101 -13.95 -11.70 -21.49
N LYS A 102 -13.65 -12.91 -21.01
CA LYS A 102 -13.88 -13.31 -19.62
C LYS A 102 -13.07 -12.51 -18.60
N ASP A 103 -12.11 -11.70 -19.01
CA ASP A 103 -11.26 -10.90 -18.11
C ASP A 103 -11.66 -9.41 -18.19
N GLY A 104 -12.75 -9.08 -18.89
CA GLY A 104 -13.27 -7.71 -19.01
C GLY A 104 -12.53 -6.86 -20.05
N LYS A 105 -11.66 -7.46 -20.88
CA LYS A 105 -10.97 -6.74 -21.95
C LYS A 105 -11.85 -6.70 -23.19
N ALA A 106 -11.89 -5.55 -23.86
CA ALA A 106 -12.67 -5.39 -25.09
C ALA A 106 -12.28 -6.46 -26.13
N ALA A 107 -13.30 -7.08 -26.73
CA ALA A 107 -13.12 -8.21 -27.64
C ALA A 107 -14.03 -8.08 -28.87
N VAL A 108 -13.60 -8.64 -29.99
CA VAL A 108 -14.38 -8.70 -31.24
C VAL A 108 -15.50 -9.75 -31.21
N GLY A 109 -15.83 -10.27 -30.02
CA GLY A 109 -16.82 -11.29 -29.79
C GLY A 109 -16.53 -12.04 -28.49
N GLY A 110 -17.58 -12.48 -27.81
CA GLY A 110 -17.48 -13.11 -26.50
C GLY A 110 -18.83 -13.21 -25.83
N ASN A 111 -18.88 -13.81 -24.65
CA ASN A 111 -20.13 -13.93 -23.88
C ASN A 111 -20.29 -12.82 -22.84
N TYR A 112 -19.34 -11.90 -22.77
CA TYR A 112 -19.26 -10.92 -21.70
C TYR A 112 -19.55 -9.52 -22.20
N VAL A 113 -20.21 -8.74 -21.37
CA VAL A 113 -20.42 -7.31 -21.53
C VAL A 113 -19.78 -6.60 -20.34
N VAL A 114 -18.97 -5.57 -20.61
CA VAL A 114 -18.52 -4.66 -19.55
C VAL A 114 -19.44 -3.47 -19.51
N LEU A 115 -19.96 -3.15 -18.32
CA LEU A 115 -20.71 -1.94 -18.03
C LEU A 115 -19.82 -1.03 -17.17
N GLU A 116 -19.30 0.04 -17.76
CA GLU A 116 -18.62 1.08 -17.00
C GLU A 116 -19.66 2.04 -16.42
N MET A 117 -19.51 2.36 -15.15
CA MET A 117 -20.50 3.11 -14.39
C MET A 117 -19.95 4.47 -13.98
N GLU A 118 -20.85 5.45 -13.92
CA GLU A 118 -20.56 6.73 -13.31
C GLU A 118 -20.12 6.54 -11.85
N ILE A 119 -19.08 7.28 -11.47
CA ILE A 119 -18.48 7.35 -10.15
C ILE A 119 -18.16 8.81 -9.83
N GLY A 120 -17.98 9.10 -8.55
CA GLY A 120 -17.49 10.40 -8.13
C GLY A 120 -17.56 10.59 -6.62
N PRO A 121 -16.89 11.61 -6.09
CA PRO A 121 -16.77 11.83 -4.65
C PRO A 121 -18.11 12.05 -3.94
N ASN A 122 -19.14 12.50 -4.66
CA ASN A 122 -20.50 12.69 -4.14
C ASN A 122 -21.49 11.59 -4.56
N LEU A 123 -21.03 10.55 -5.25
CA LEU A 123 -21.89 9.47 -5.76
C LEU A 123 -21.71 8.20 -4.92
N SER A 124 -22.44 8.12 -3.81
CA SER A 124 -22.33 7.03 -2.85
C SER A 124 -22.75 5.67 -3.40
N LEU A 125 -23.65 5.60 -4.38
CA LEU A 125 -24.14 4.34 -4.96
C LEU A 125 -23.02 3.45 -5.53
N GLY A 126 -21.86 4.02 -5.88
CA GLY A 126 -20.70 3.25 -6.32
C GLY A 126 -19.70 2.90 -5.23
N SER A 127 -19.81 3.45 -4.02
CA SER A 127 -18.85 3.22 -2.95
C SER A 127 -18.94 1.79 -2.41
N ALA A 128 -17.79 1.13 -2.39
CA ALA A 128 -17.61 -0.24 -1.87
C ALA A 128 -17.36 -0.27 -0.35
N LEU A 129 -17.31 0.89 0.29
CA LEU A 129 -17.04 1.05 1.71
C LEU A 129 -18.22 1.74 2.42
N ASN A 130 -18.28 1.53 3.73
CA ASN A 130 -19.08 2.29 4.66
C ASN A 130 -18.20 2.76 5.83
N TYR A 131 -18.56 3.87 6.46
CA TYR A 131 -17.91 4.34 7.68
C TYR A 131 -18.76 3.95 8.89
N TYR A 132 -18.31 2.94 9.62
CA TYR A 132 -19.04 2.34 10.74
C TYR A 132 -18.17 2.25 11.99
N GLY A 133 -18.70 2.67 13.14
CA GLY A 133 -17.99 2.55 14.42
C GLY A 133 -16.69 3.35 14.52
N GLY A 134 -16.49 4.34 13.65
CA GLY A 134 -15.25 5.10 13.57
C GLY A 134 -14.17 4.48 12.68
N ALA A 135 -14.53 3.52 11.83
CA ALA A 135 -13.64 2.90 10.85
C ALA A 135 -14.32 2.69 9.49
N ASN A 136 -13.52 2.65 8.44
CA ASN A 136 -13.87 2.24 7.10
C ASN A 136 -13.97 0.73 7.03
N VAL A 137 -15.00 0.23 6.38
CA VAL A 137 -15.28 -1.20 6.29
C VAL A 137 -15.88 -1.56 4.93
N TRP A 138 -15.51 -2.72 4.40
CA TRP A 138 -16.15 -3.29 3.21
C TRP A 138 -17.61 -3.60 3.48
N ILE A 139 -18.43 -3.41 2.44
CA ILE A 139 -19.87 -3.67 2.46
C ILE A 139 -20.28 -4.55 1.29
N ASP A 140 -21.48 -5.11 1.39
CA ASP A 140 -22.07 -5.89 0.32
C ASP A 140 -22.76 -4.96 -0.68
N SER A 141 -22.56 -5.23 -1.96
CA SER A 141 -23.17 -4.50 -3.07
C SER A 141 -23.77 -5.48 -4.06
N GLU A 142 -25.09 -5.68 -3.97
CA GLU A 142 -25.82 -6.60 -4.83
C GLU A 142 -26.37 -5.85 -6.04
N TYR A 143 -26.02 -6.32 -7.24
CA TYR A 143 -26.49 -5.76 -8.49
C TYR A 143 -27.60 -6.59 -9.13
N THR A 144 -28.53 -5.89 -9.77
CA THR A 144 -29.51 -6.45 -10.71
C THR A 144 -29.36 -5.70 -12.02
N ILE A 145 -28.99 -6.44 -13.08
CA ILE A 145 -28.80 -5.93 -14.43
C ILE A 145 -29.97 -6.41 -15.27
N THR A 146 -30.81 -5.47 -15.71
CA THR A 146 -32.01 -5.78 -16.48
C THR A 146 -31.82 -5.29 -17.90
N GLN A 147 -31.96 -6.19 -18.87
CA GLN A 147 -32.01 -5.82 -20.28
C GLN A 147 -33.29 -5.04 -20.58
N VAL A 148 -33.15 -3.90 -21.24
CA VAL A 148 -34.27 -3.02 -21.62
C VAL A 148 -34.34 -2.71 -23.12
N GLN A 149 -33.31 -3.10 -23.88
CA GLN A 149 -33.35 -3.15 -25.34
C GLN A 149 -32.88 -4.52 -25.81
N ASP A 150 -33.53 -5.03 -26.84
CA ASP A 150 -33.16 -6.27 -27.50
C ASP A 150 -31.74 -6.16 -28.08
N ILE A 151 -31.01 -7.27 -28.06
CA ILE A 151 -29.70 -7.40 -28.71
C ILE A 151 -29.92 -8.20 -29.97
N ASP A 152 -29.89 -7.53 -31.12
CA ASP A 152 -30.03 -8.16 -32.42
C ASP A 152 -28.67 -8.67 -32.91
N LEU A 153 -28.58 -9.97 -33.13
CA LEU A 153 -27.41 -10.67 -33.66
C LEU A 153 -27.75 -11.28 -35.03
N ASN A 154 -26.73 -11.66 -35.81
CA ASN A 154 -26.97 -12.40 -37.05
C ASN A 154 -27.57 -13.79 -36.80
N THR A 155 -27.43 -14.32 -35.59
CA THR A 155 -27.93 -15.63 -35.17
C THR A 155 -29.33 -15.60 -34.54
N GLY A 156 -29.88 -14.41 -34.27
CA GLY A 156 -31.18 -14.22 -33.63
C GLY A 156 -31.18 -13.01 -32.69
N THR A 157 -32.24 -12.88 -31.89
CA THR A 157 -32.38 -11.78 -30.94
C THR A 157 -32.29 -12.33 -29.51
N ILE A 158 -31.53 -11.66 -28.66
CA ILE A 158 -31.50 -11.90 -27.21
C ILE A 158 -32.39 -10.87 -26.53
N SER A 159 -33.32 -11.33 -25.70
CA SER A 159 -34.31 -10.48 -25.01
C SER A 159 -34.59 -10.98 -23.60
N GLY A 160 -35.04 -10.07 -22.73
CA GLY A 160 -35.59 -10.42 -21.42
C GLY A 160 -34.58 -10.87 -20.37
N LEU A 161 -33.29 -10.58 -20.54
CA LEU A 161 -32.28 -10.93 -19.54
C LEU A 161 -32.48 -10.15 -18.22
N VAL A 162 -32.40 -10.88 -17.11
CA VAL A 162 -32.29 -10.33 -15.75
C VAL A 162 -31.14 -11.06 -15.06
N ILE A 163 -30.02 -10.38 -14.88
CA ILE A 163 -28.81 -10.94 -14.27
C ILE A 163 -28.70 -10.42 -12.84
N ASN A 164 -28.71 -11.34 -11.87
CA ASN A 164 -28.57 -11.04 -10.44
C ASN A 164 -27.71 -12.07 -9.68
N THR A 165 -27.10 -13.02 -10.38
CA THR A 165 -26.15 -13.98 -9.80
C THR A 165 -24.76 -13.35 -9.71
N PHE A 166 -24.26 -13.14 -8.50
CA PHE A 166 -22.90 -12.66 -8.25
C PHE A 166 -21.88 -13.81 -8.36
N ASP A 167 -20.82 -13.59 -9.14
CA ASP A 167 -19.76 -14.59 -9.40
C ASP A 167 -18.38 -14.09 -8.94
N GLY A 168 -18.36 -13.21 -7.94
CA GLY A 168 -17.13 -12.64 -7.36
C GLY A 168 -16.73 -11.28 -7.95
N GLY A 169 -15.57 -10.79 -7.58
CA GLY A 169 -15.08 -9.49 -8.05
C GLY A 169 -13.58 -9.33 -7.88
N THR A 170 -13.03 -8.31 -8.52
CA THR A 170 -11.62 -7.89 -8.39
C THR A 170 -11.54 -6.54 -7.69
N ARG A 171 -10.50 -6.36 -6.89
CA ARG A 171 -10.08 -5.07 -6.34
C ARG A 171 -8.74 -4.72 -6.96
N GLU A 172 -8.79 -3.90 -8.00
CA GLU A 172 -7.62 -3.52 -8.79
C GLU A 172 -6.54 -2.92 -7.88
N LEU A 173 -5.29 -3.37 -8.08
CA LEU A 173 -4.11 -3.08 -7.25
C LEU A 173 -4.17 -3.57 -5.80
N VAL A 174 -5.32 -3.60 -5.15
CA VAL A 174 -5.46 -4.12 -3.77
C VAL A 174 -5.12 -5.61 -3.72
N ASP A 175 -5.63 -6.38 -4.69
CA ASP A 175 -5.42 -7.82 -4.77
C ASP A 175 -3.98 -8.20 -5.19
N ASP A 176 -3.14 -7.23 -5.57
CA ASP A 176 -1.71 -7.43 -5.84
C ASP A 176 -0.86 -7.41 -4.55
N PHE A 177 -1.44 -6.98 -3.42
CA PHE A 177 -0.81 -7.07 -2.11
C PHE A 177 -1.04 -8.45 -1.48
N SER A 178 -0.01 -8.96 -0.82
CA SER A 178 -0.16 -10.02 0.17
C SER A 178 -0.67 -9.43 1.49
N THR A 179 -1.26 -10.26 2.35
CA THR A 179 -1.68 -9.85 3.70
C THR A 179 -1.14 -10.79 4.75
N GLY A 180 -0.82 -10.23 5.92
CA GLY A 180 -0.25 -10.97 7.03
C GLY A 180 -0.63 -10.39 8.38
N LYS A 181 -0.17 -11.04 9.44
CA LYS A 181 -0.28 -10.56 10.82
C LYS A 181 0.94 -10.97 11.62
N ALA A 182 1.33 -10.13 12.56
CA ALA A 182 2.42 -10.41 13.47
C ALA A 182 2.06 -9.95 14.88
N THR A 183 2.58 -10.65 15.89
CA THR A 183 2.30 -10.38 17.30
C THR A 183 3.61 -10.16 18.05
N TYR A 184 3.72 -9.02 18.72
CA TYR A 184 4.86 -8.66 19.55
C TYR A 184 4.32 -8.17 20.90
N ASP A 185 4.78 -8.78 21.99
CA ASP A 185 4.37 -8.45 23.37
C ASP A 185 2.84 -8.34 23.57
N GLY A 186 2.10 -9.25 22.94
CA GLY A 186 0.64 -9.34 23.04
C GLY A 186 -0.12 -8.36 22.14
N VAL A 187 0.57 -7.46 21.45
CA VAL A 187 -0.01 -6.58 20.43
C VAL A 187 0.05 -7.27 19.08
N THR A 188 -1.10 -7.46 18.44
CA THR A 188 -1.17 -8.01 17.07
C THR A 188 -1.47 -6.90 16.08
N LEU A 189 -0.61 -6.77 15.08
CA LEU A 189 -0.82 -5.90 13.92
C LEU A 189 -1.14 -6.80 12.72
N THR A 190 -2.08 -6.35 11.88
CA THR A 190 -2.18 -6.90 10.52
C THR A 190 -1.42 -6.01 9.56
N TYR A 191 -1.07 -6.50 8.38
CA TYR A 191 -0.38 -5.69 7.39
C TYR A 191 -0.72 -6.19 5.98
N ALA A 192 -0.64 -5.28 5.03
CA ALA A 192 -0.55 -5.61 3.61
C ALA A 192 0.87 -5.33 3.12
N ASP A 193 1.39 -6.15 2.22
CA ASP A 193 2.73 -5.97 1.68
C ASP A 193 2.85 -6.33 0.20
N TYR A 194 3.79 -5.68 -0.47
CA TYR A 194 4.12 -5.87 -1.88
C TYR A 194 5.63 -6.01 -2.04
N ALA A 195 6.04 -6.98 -2.86
CA ALA A 195 7.41 -7.17 -3.29
C ALA A 195 7.56 -6.76 -4.76
N PRO A 196 8.56 -5.94 -5.12
CA PRO A 196 8.80 -5.55 -6.50
C PRO A 196 9.24 -6.74 -7.35
N LYS A 197 9.25 -6.55 -8.67
CA LYS A 197 9.78 -7.56 -9.61
C LYS A 197 11.24 -7.84 -9.25
N LYS A 198 11.59 -9.13 -9.17
CA LYS A 198 12.97 -9.56 -8.87
C LYS A 198 13.96 -8.97 -9.85
N ASP A 199 15.03 -8.41 -9.31
CA ASP A 199 16.12 -7.83 -10.06
C ASP A 199 17.48 -8.34 -9.52
N LYS A 200 18.57 -7.58 -9.68
CA LYS A 200 19.91 -7.97 -9.20
C LYS A 200 20.39 -7.10 -8.03
N GLY A 201 19.66 -6.05 -7.69
CA GLY A 201 19.98 -5.11 -6.63
C GLY A 201 19.32 -5.49 -5.31
N LYS A 202 19.54 -4.65 -4.31
CA LYS A 202 18.65 -4.55 -3.16
C LYS A 202 17.66 -3.42 -3.41
N ASN A 203 16.44 -3.56 -2.93
CA ASN A 203 15.35 -2.62 -3.18
C ASN A 203 14.98 -1.86 -1.90
N PRO A 204 14.60 -0.57 -1.99
CA PRO A 204 14.13 0.20 -0.84
C PRO A 204 12.80 -0.34 -0.31
N LEU A 205 12.44 0.09 0.90
CA LEU A 205 11.16 -0.19 1.54
C LEU A 205 10.40 1.11 1.82
N ILE A 206 9.19 1.23 1.28
CA ILE A 206 8.24 2.30 1.59
C ILE A 206 7.24 1.77 2.62
N ILE A 207 7.14 2.46 3.76
CA ILE A 207 6.19 2.14 4.82
C ILE A 207 5.12 3.22 4.86
N TRP A 208 3.85 2.81 4.78
CA TRP A 208 2.72 3.72 4.89
C TRP A 208 1.85 3.41 6.12
N LEU A 209 1.63 4.43 6.95
CA LEU A 209 0.82 4.36 8.16
C LEU A 209 -0.54 5.05 7.93
N HIS A 210 -1.60 4.29 8.15
CA HIS A 210 -2.97 4.71 7.86
C HIS A 210 -3.53 5.79 8.80
N GLY A 211 -4.60 6.46 8.38
CA GLY A 211 -5.32 7.44 9.18
C GLY A 211 -6.26 6.80 10.22
N GLY A 212 -6.92 7.62 11.04
CA GLY A 212 -7.72 7.11 12.15
C GLY A 212 -8.95 6.30 11.71
N GLY A 213 -9.39 6.47 10.46
CA GLY A 213 -10.52 5.76 9.87
C GLY A 213 -10.19 4.36 9.36
N GLU A 214 -8.91 4.00 9.23
CA GLU A 214 -8.53 2.70 8.65
C GLU A 214 -8.11 1.68 9.72
N GLY A 215 -8.33 2.01 11.00
CA GLY A 215 -8.15 1.11 12.11
C GLY A 215 -8.95 -0.19 11.99
N GLY A 216 -8.35 -1.31 12.36
CA GLY A 216 -9.03 -2.60 12.33
C GLY A 216 -8.08 -3.79 12.14
N ILE A 217 -8.65 -4.87 11.62
CA ILE A 217 -7.94 -6.15 11.41
C ILE A 217 -8.02 -6.65 9.95
N ASP A 218 -8.62 -5.85 9.07
CA ASP A 218 -8.66 -6.12 7.63
C ASP A 218 -7.61 -5.25 6.95
N ALA A 219 -6.45 -5.87 6.65
CA ALA A 219 -5.29 -5.22 6.06
C ALA A 219 -5.56 -4.62 4.67
N THR A 220 -6.68 -4.94 4.03
CA THR A 220 -7.06 -4.34 2.74
C THR A 220 -7.71 -2.96 2.89
N ILE A 221 -8.19 -2.60 4.09
CA ILE A 221 -8.82 -1.29 4.35
C ILE A 221 -7.82 -0.13 4.24
N PRO A 222 -6.62 -0.18 4.86
CA PRO A 222 -5.59 0.85 4.68
C PRO A 222 -5.20 1.11 3.23
N LEU A 223 -5.32 0.10 2.36
CA LEU A 223 -5.05 0.21 0.92
C LEU A 223 -6.15 0.93 0.15
N SER A 224 -7.39 0.88 0.65
CA SER A 224 -8.61 1.08 -0.16
C SER A 224 -9.52 2.22 0.31
N ALA A 225 -9.45 2.60 1.59
CA ALA A 225 -10.19 3.74 2.12
C ALA A 225 -9.70 5.08 1.58
N ASN A 226 -8.44 5.10 1.14
CA ASN A 226 -7.78 6.12 0.37
C ASN A 226 -6.85 5.40 -0.62
N LYS A 227 -5.97 6.11 -1.32
CA LYS A 227 -5.27 5.59 -2.50
C LYS A 227 -3.86 5.04 -2.24
N ALA A 228 -3.63 4.38 -1.10
CA ALA A 228 -2.31 3.83 -0.77
C ALA A 228 -1.84 2.74 -1.76
N VAL A 229 -2.75 2.10 -2.50
CA VAL A 229 -2.38 1.24 -3.64
C VAL A 229 -1.52 1.93 -4.70
N ASN A 230 -1.52 3.27 -4.80
CA ASN A 230 -0.72 3.97 -5.79
C ASN A 230 0.79 3.74 -5.63
N PHE A 231 1.27 3.38 -4.43
CA PHE A 231 2.70 3.10 -4.20
C PHE A 231 3.24 1.92 -5.03
N ILE A 232 2.38 1.03 -5.54
CA ILE A 232 2.80 -0.12 -6.37
C ILE A 232 2.60 0.10 -7.87
N THR A 233 2.12 1.27 -8.28
CA THR A 233 1.96 1.59 -9.71
C THR A 233 3.31 1.71 -10.40
N ASP A 234 3.35 1.40 -11.70
CA ASP A 234 4.58 1.51 -12.49
C ASP A 234 5.19 2.93 -12.44
N ASP A 235 4.36 3.98 -12.35
CA ASP A 235 4.81 5.37 -12.22
C ASP A 235 5.60 5.59 -10.91
N ILE A 236 5.01 5.28 -9.75
CA ILE A 236 5.69 5.44 -8.46
C ILE A 236 6.90 4.51 -8.34
N GLN A 237 6.75 3.25 -8.74
CA GLN A 237 7.82 2.25 -8.67
C GLN A 237 9.03 2.64 -9.52
N SER A 238 8.83 3.38 -10.62
CA SER A 238 9.92 3.81 -11.50
C SER A 238 10.93 4.76 -10.83
N TYR A 239 10.53 5.52 -9.80
CA TYR A 239 11.44 6.41 -9.06
C TYR A 239 12.46 5.63 -8.22
N PHE A 240 12.14 4.39 -7.86
CA PHE A 240 12.91 3.58 -6.91
C PHE A 240 13.63 2.40 -7.58
N ASP A 241 13.44 2.22 -8.90
CA ASP A 241 13.81 1.01 -9.65
C ASP A 241 13.15 -0.27 -9.09
N GLY A 242 11.97 -0.12 -8.49
CA GLY A 242 11.27 -1.15 -7.72
C GLY A 242 11.45 -0.93 -6.22
N ALA A 243 10.35 -0.92 -5.47
CA ALA A 243 10.33 -0.77 -4.02
C ALA A 243 9.40 -1.78 -3.38
N TYR A 244 9.82 -2.33 -2.24
CA TYR A 244 8.90 -2.98 -1.33
C TYR A 244 7.93 -1.95 -0.75
N VAL A 245 6.69 -2.36 -0.51
CA VAL A 245 5.68 -1.55 0.18
C VAL A 245 5.14 -2.34 1.35
N LEU A 246 5.15 -1.75 2.54
CA LEU A 246 4.55 -2.32 3.75
C LEU A 246 3.50 -1.34 4.30
N VAL A 247 2.28 -1.83 4.51
CA VAL A 247 1.16 -1.05 5.05
C VAL A 247 0.62 -1.74 6.31
N PRO A 248 1.22 -1.48 7.47
CA PRO A 248 0.73 -2.00 8.75
C PRO A 248 -0.63 -1.40 9.13
N GLN A 249 -1.42 -2.15 9.88
CA GLN A 249 -2.71 -1.73 10.41
C GLN A 249 -2.76 -1.90 11.94
N ALA A 250 -3.04 -0.80 12.63
CA ALA A 250 -3.37 -0.84 14.04
C ALA A 250 -4.80 -1.38 14.25
N PRO A 251 -5.03 -2.25 15.24
CA PRO A 251 -6.37 -2.72 15.62
C PRO A 251 -7.38 -1.61 15.92
N THR A 252 -6.89 -0.44 16.36
CA THR A 252 -7.70 0.76 16.62
C THR A 252 -7.07 1.97 15.95
N ARG A 253 -6.29 2.78 16.67
CA ARG A 253 -5.65 4.00 16.19
C ARG A 253 -4.23 4.05 16.70
N TRP A 254 -3.30 4.47 15.85
CA TRP A 254 -1.92 4.71 16.24
C TRP A 254 -1.78 5.72 17.38
N MET A 255 -2.68 6.70 17.47
CA MET A 255 -2.71 7.67 18.57
C MET A 255 -3.20 7.11 19.90
N ASP A 256 -3.57 5.83 20.02
CA ASP A 256 -3.96 5.26 21.32
C ASP A 256 -2.76 5.23 22.28
N GLY A 257 -2.65 6.26 23.11
CA GLY A 257 -1.56 6.49 24.05
C GLY A 257 -1.77 5.85 25.42
N TYR A 258 -0.71 5.88 26.24
CA TYR A 258 -0.69 5.30 27.59
C TYR A 258 -1.15 6.26 28.70
N LEU A 259 -1.06 7.57 28.49
CA LEU A 259 -1.20 8.58 29.55
C LEU A 259 -2.63 9.13 29.63
N THR A 260 -3.23 9.48 28.50
CA THR A 260 -4.59 10.05 28.42
C THR A 260 -5.56 9.13 27.66
N GLY A 261 -5.04 8.07 27.04
CA GLY A 261 -5.79 7.17 26.17
C GLY A 261 -5.92 7.65 24.72
N GLY A 262 -5.27 8.75 24.34
CA GLY A 262 -5.30 9.27 22.97
C GLY A 262 -4.42 10.51 22.75
N ALA A 263 -3.56 10.47 21.73
CA ALA A 263 -2.79 11.61 21.21
C ALA A 263 -1.96 12.35 22.28
N ASP A 264 -1.32 11.61 23.20
CA ASP A 264 -0.56 12.14 24.34
C ASP A 264 0.95 12.15 24.14
N GLY A 265 1.42 11.93 22.91
CA GLY A 265 2.83 11.80 22.58
C GLY A 265 3.38 10.39 22.79
N THR A 266 2.52 9.41 23.10
CA THR A 266 2.87 7.99 23.18
C THR A 266 1.94 7.14 22.31
N SER A 267 2.30 5.87 22.09
CA SER A 267 1.40 4.90 21.48
C SER A 267 1.64 3.50 22.00
N LYS A 268 0.55 2.78 22.30
CA LYS A 268 0.63 1.36 22.66
C LYS A 268 1.00 0.42 21.51
N TYR A 269 1.10 0.95 20.29
CA TYR A 269 1.42 0.20 19.08
C TYR A 269 2.85 0.40 18.59
N GLU A 270 3.58 1.36 19.17
CA GLU A 270 4.88 1.79 18.66
C GLU A 270 5.95 0.69 18.71
N GLU A 271 6.15 0.05 19.85
CA GLU A 271 7.14 -1.03 20.00
C GLU A 271 6.83 -2.22 19.07
N ALA A 272 5.55 -2.58 18.96
CA ALA A 272 5.10 -3.66 18.08
C ALA A 272 5.25 -3.31 16.60
N LEU A 273 5.02 -2.05 16.21
CA LEU A 273 5.24 -1.57 14.86
C LEU A 273 6.73 -1.62 14.52
N MET A 274 7.60 -1.15 15.42
CA MET A 274 9.04 -1.21 15.20
C MET A 274 9.55 -2.65 15.09
N ALA A 275 9.04 -3.55 15.95
CA ALA A 275 9.37 -4.97 15.90
C ALA A 275 8.92 -5.60 14.57
N LEU A 276 7.71 -5.30 14.09
CA LEU A 276 7.23 -5.72 12.77
C LEU A 276 8.16 -5.24 11.66
N ILE A 277 8.54 -3.96 11.65
CA ILE A 277 9.40 -3.39 10.62
C ILE A 277 10.77 -4.08 10.61
N LYS A 278 11.39 -4.26 11.78
CA LYS A 278 12.70 -4.93 11.90
C LYS A 278 12.64 -6.38 11.42
N ASP A 279 11.60 -7.12 11.82
CA ASP A 279 11.40 -8.51 11.42
C ASP A 279 11.12 -8.64 9.92
N TYR A 280 10.30 -7.74 9.36
CA TYR A 280 10.02 -7.70 7.91
C TYR A 280 11.29 -7.43 7.10
N VAL A 281 12.12 -6.48 7.53
CA VAL A 281 13.43 -6.20 6.88
C VAL A 281 14.38 -7.39 7.03
N ALA A 282 14.46 -8.02 8.20
CA ALA A 282 15.36 -9.14 8.44
C ALA A 282 14.97 -10.41 7.64
N THR A 283 13.68 -10.62 7.42
CA THR A 283 13.15 -11.78 6.69
C THR A 283 13.12 -11.59 5.18
N ASN A 284 13.31 -10.37 4.68
CA ASN A 284 13.39 -10.03 3.26
C ASN A 284 14.80 -9.51 2.91
N PRO A 285 15.79 -10.39 2.63
CA PRO A 285 17.19 -10.00 2.44
C PRO A 285 17.45 -9.12 1.20
N ASP A 286 16.47 -9.06 0.30
CA ASP A 286 16.44 -8.18 -0.87
C ASP A 286 16.21 -6.71 -0.49
N ILE A 287 15.66 -6.43 0.69
CA ILE A 287 15.49 -5.06 1.18
C ILE A 287 16.86 -4.45 1.49
N ASP A 288 17.03 -3.20 1.06
CA ASP A 288 18.15 -2.34 1.42
C ASP A 288 17.87 -1.68 2.78
N PRO A 289 18.57 -2.10 3.85
CA PRO A 289 18.33 -1.53 5.18
C PRO A 289 18.71 -0.05 5.29
N ASN A 290 19.48 0.48 4.33
CA ASN A 290 19.84 1.90 4.30
C ASN A 290 18.82 2.75 3.53
N ARG A 291 17.76 2.16 2.98
CA ARG A 291 16.72 2.86 2.20
C ARG A 291 15.33 2.43 2.65
N ILE A 292 15.06 2.66 3.93
CA ILE A 292 13.74 2.45 4.55
C ILE A 292 13.11 3.83 4.76
N TYR A 293 11.94 4.04 4.17
CA TYR A 293 11.20 5.29 4.24
C TYR A 293 9.89 5.08 4.99
N ILE A 294 9.50 6.02 5.85
CA ILE A 294 8.27 5.93 6.64
C ILE A 294 7.42 7.18 6.53
N GLY A 295 6.14 7.00 6.23
CA GLY A 295 5.20 8.10 6.15
C GLY A 295 3.80 7.66 6.50
N GLY A 296 2.90 8.62 6.62
CA GLY A 296 1.52 8.34 6.98
C GLY A 296 0.69 9.60 7.10
N ALA A 297 -0.62 9.41 7.11
CA ALA A 297 -1.59 10.50 7.12
C ALA A 297 -2.29 10.62 8.47
N SER A 298 -2.46 11.84 8.98
CA SER A 298 -3.27 12.13 10.17
C SER A 298 -2.79 11.33 11.38
N ASN A 299 -3.56 10.33 11.82
CA ASN A 299 -3.19 9.36 12.85
C ASN A 299 -1.88 8.60 12.54
N GLY A 300 -1.65 8.25 11.26
CA GLY A 300 -0.40 7.66 10.80
C GLY A 300 0.72 8.69 10.67
N GLY A 301 0.39 9.97 10.43
CA GLY A 301 1.34 11.08 10.51
C GLY A 301 1.86 11.27 11.93
N TYR A 302 0.96 11.21 12.94
CA TYR A 302 1.34 11.19 14.36
C TYR A 302 2.33 10.05 14.66
N MET A 303 2.03 8.83 14.22
CA MET A 303 2.94 7.71 14.44
C MET A 303 4.25 7.87 13.69
N THR A 304 4.23 8.39 12.46
CA THR A 304 5.45 8.72 11.72
C THR A 304 6.36 9.62 12.56
N MET A 305 5.80 10.64 13.21
CA MET A 305 6.53 11.55 14.10
C MET A 305 7.08 10.83 15.34
N LEU A 306 6.33 9.94 16.00
CA LEU A 306 6.84 9.14 17.11
C LEU A 306 8.01 8.26 16.65
N MET A 307 7.87 7.58 15.52
CA MET A 307 8.88 6.66 14.99
C MET A 307 10.22 7.37 14.71
N VAL A 308 10.20 8.60 14.15
CA VAL A 308 11.45 9.35 13.91
C VAL A 308 11.99 10.05 15.16
N ARG A 309 11.13 10.32 16.16
CA ARG A 309 11.53 10.86 17.46
C ARG A 309 12.27 9.81 18.30
N ASP A 310 11.73 8.59 18.35
CA ASP A 310 12.15 7.55 19.29
C ASP A 310 13.11 6.52 18.66
N TYR A 311 13.17 6.45 17.33
CA TYR A 311 14.13 5.63 16.58
C TYR A 311 14.97 6.47 15.60
N PRO A 312 15.67 7.53 16.08
CA PRO A 312 16.46 8.39 15.20
C PRO A 312 17.55 7.59 14.49
N GLY A 313 17.69 7.82 13.18
CA GLY A 313 18.71 7.16 12.36
C GLY A 313 18.33 5.75 11.84
N TYR A 314 17.12 5.27 12.09
CA TYR A 314 16.66 4.01 11.47
C TYR A 314 16.05 4.20 10.08
N PHE A 315 15.40 5.34 9.85
CA PHE A 315 14.74 5.64 8.58
C PHE A 315 15.61 6.58 7.76
N ALA A 316 15.74 6.27 6.47
CA ALA A 316 16.48 7.11 5.52
C ALA A 316 15.73 8.40 5.19
N ALA A 317 14.40 8.37 5.26
CA ALA A 317 13.55 9.54 5.10
C ALA A 317 12.20 9.33 5.78
N ALA A 318 11.56 10.42 6.19
CA ALA A 318 10.18 10.43 6.62
C ALA A 318 9.31 11.44 5.87
N PHE A 319 8.03 11.14 5.73
CA PHE A 319 7.08 11.98 5.02
C PHE A 319 5.72 12.02 5.74
N PRO A 320 5.65 12.69 6.91
CA PRO A 320 4.41 12.86 7.65
C PRO A 320 3.44 13.80 6.91
N VAL A 321 2.18 13.36 6.82
CA VAL A 321 1.12 14.11 6.14
C VAL A 321 0.03 14.50 7.15
N CYS A 322 -0.27 15.80 7.21
CA CYS A 322 -1.19 16.45 8.16
C CYS A 322 -1.09 15.80 9.55
N GLU A 323 0.13 15.75 10.10
CA GLU A 323 0.41 14.96 11.28
C GLU A 323 -0.25 15.52 12.55
N GLY A 324 -0.52 14.63 13.50
CA GLY A 324 -1.31 14.94 14.69
C GLY A 324 -0.54 14.99 16.00
N LEU A 325 0.79 15.05 15.97
CA LEU A 325 1.61 15.23 17.16
C LEU A 325 1.66 16.71 17.50
N ASN A 326 0.83 17.11 18.46
CA ASN A 326 0.79 18.49 18.91
C ASN A 326 2.18 18.96 19.37
N ASP A 327 2.63 20.12 18.88
CA ASP A 327 4.00 20.60 19.13
C ASP A 327 4.29 20.82 20.62
N SER A 328 3.25 21.09 21.43
CA SER A 328 3.40 21.20 22.90
C SER A 328 3.84 19.90 23.59
N LEU A 329 3.76 18.76 22.89
CA LEU A 329 4.23 17.45 23.33
C LEU A 329 5.66 17.13 22.84
N ILE A 330 6.26 18.00 22.02
CA ILE A 330 7.59 17.82 21.44
C ILE A 330 8.59 18.67 22.22
N THR A 331 9.52 18.02 22.92
CA THR A 331 10.58 18.70 23.66
C THR A 331 11.71 19.14 22.73
N GLU A 332 12.62 20.01 23.21
CA GLU A 332 13.82 20.37 22.45
C GLU A 332 14.72 19.17 22.14
N ALA A 333 14.78 18.19 23.05
CA ALA A 333 15.52 16.95 22.81
C ALA A 333 14.89 16.12 21.68
N ASP A 334 13.55 16.12 21.60
CA ASP A 334 12.81 15.45 20.54
C ASP A 334 13.08 16.10 19.18
N ILE A 335 13.11 17.44 19.11
CA ILE A 335 13.48 18.17 17.88
C ILE A 335 14.88 17.75 17.39
N GLN A 336 15.85 17.60 18.29
CA GLN A 336 17.19 17.14 17.93
C GLN A 336 17.21 15.69 17.42
N ASN A 337 16.32 14.83 17.91
CA ASN A 337 16.20 13.45 17.43
C ASN A 337 15.48 13.39 16.07
N ILE A 338 14.34 14.07 15.93
CA ILE A 338 13.58 14.16 14.69
C ILE A 338 14.47 14.72 13.57
N GLY A 339 15.24 15.78 13.86
CA GLY A 339 16.14 16.44 12.90
C GLY A 339 17.30 15.59 12.38
N LYS A 340 17.51 14.38 12.90
CA LYS A 340 18.48 13.41 12.33
C LYS A 340 17.94 12.66 11.12
N THR A 341 16.63 12.70 10.88
CA THR A 341 15.99 12.03 9.75
C THR A 341 15.60 13.09 8.72
N PRO A 342 16.02 12.95 7.43
CA PRO A 342 15.47 13.77 6.36
C PRO A 342 13.94 13.68 6.36
N ILE A 343 13.24 14.82 6.35
CA ILE A 343 11.79 14.84 6.53
C ILE A 343 11.09 15.83 5.59
N TRP A 344 10.02 15.38 4.95
CA TRP A 344 9.16 16.24 4.14
C TRP A 344 7.74 16.28 4.71
N PHE A 345 7.41 17.41 5.35
CA PHE A 345 6.07 17.66 5.87
C PHE A 345 5.10 18.07 4.77
N VAL A 346 3.90 17.49 4.79
CA VAL A 346 2.82 17.83 3.88
C VAL A 346 1.57 18.20 4.66
N ALA A 347 0.96 19.34 4.37
CA ALA A 347 -0.29 19.76 5.01
C ALA A 347 -1.09 20.70 4.10
N ALA A 348 -2.35 20.97 4.46
CA ALA A 348 -3.16 22.01 3.84
C ALA A 348 -3.63 23.03 4.88
N LYS A 349 -3.60 24.33 4.52
CA LYS A 349 -3.99 25.44 5.42
C LYS A 349 -5.45 25.37 5.87
N ASN A 350 -6.32 24.81 5.04
CA ASN A 350 -7.73 24.67 5.34
C ASN A 350 -8.06 23.38 6.12
N ASP A 351 -7.06 22.60 6.58
CA ASP A 351 -7.28 21.47 7.48
C ASP A 351 -7.85 21.97 8.82
N SER A 352 -9.11 21.61 9.07
CA SER A 352 -9.82 21.96 10.30
C SER A 352 -9.83 20.83 11.34
N THR A 353 -9.34 19.64 10.98
CA THR A 353 -9.23 18.47 11.87
C THR A 353 -7.92 18.55 12.66
N LEU A 354 -6.79 18.64 11.95
CA LEU A 354 -5.45 18.77 12.51
C LEU A 354 -4.82 20.06 11.98
N ARG A 355 -5.21 21.17 12.60
CA ARG A 355 -4.77 22.51 12.21
C ARG A 355 -3.24 22.59 12.11
N PRO A 356 -2.65 22.98 10.96
CA PRO A 356 -1.20 23.03 10.80
C PRO A 356 -0.51 23.93 11.82
N GLU A 357 -1.18 25.00 12.27
CA GLU A 357 -0.65 25.92 13.29
C GLU A 357 -0.38 25.28 14.66
N ASN A 358 -0.99 24.13 14.95
CA ASN A 358 -0.86 23.45 16.24
C ASN A 358 0.10 22.24 16.20
N ASN A 359 0.42 21.74 15.00
CA ASN A 359 1.16 20.49 14.81
C ASN A 359 2.34 20.73 13.85
N THR A 360 2.08 20.69 12.54
CA THR A 360 3.10 20.64 11.50
C THR A 360 3.98 21.89 11.41
N LEU A 361 3.38 23.08 11.42
CA LEU A 361 4.12 24.34 11.24
C LEU A 361 5.11 24.64 12.38
N PRO A 362 4.70 24.64 13.67
CA PRO A 362 5.63 24.91 14.75
C PRO A 362 6.75 23.86 14.84
N THR A 363 6.45 22.58 14.58
CA THR A 363 7.48 21.52 14.55
C THR A 363 8.50 21.78 13.43
N TYR A 364 8.04 22.09 12.23
CA TYR A 364 8.89 22.44 11.10
C TYR A 364 9.78 23.64 11.41
N GLU A 365 9.21 24.72 11.95
CA GLU A 365 9.95 25.93 12.31
C GLU A 365 11.06 25.62 13.32
N ARG A 366 10.75 24.87 14.38
CA ARG A 366 11.72 24.46 15.40
C ARG A 366 12.83 23.56 14.85
N LEU A 367 12.53 22.68 13.90
CA LEU A 367 13.56 21.87 13.21
C LEU A 367 14.54 22.73 12.40
N ILE A 368 14.02 23.72 11.67
CA ILE A 368 14.85 24.68 10.93
C ILE A 368 15.71 25.51 11.89
N GLU A 369 15.13 26.02 12.98
CA GLU A 369 15.85 26.78 14.01
C GLU A 369 16.93 25.95 14.71
N ALA A 370 16.68 24.66 14.92
CA ALA A 370 17.62 23.69 15.47
C ALA A 370 18.77 23.32 14.51
N GLY A 371 18.71 23.76 13.24
CA GLY A 371 19.75 23.52 12.24
C GLY A 371 19.66 22.16 11.54
N ALA A 372 18.48 21.53 11.51
CA ALA A 372 18.26 20.32 10.73
C ALA A 372 18.51 20.60 9.22
N GLN A 373 19.25 19.71 8.56
CA GLN A 373 19.83 20.00 7.23
C GLN A 373 18.89 19.70 6.06
N ASP A 374 17.97 18.73 6.19
CA ASP A 374 17.15 18.22 5.09
C ASP A 374 15.68 18.11 5.51
N VAL A 375 15.08 19.28 5.73
CA VAL A 375 13.69 19.44 6.15
C VAL A 375 12.94 20.23 5.07
N GLN A 376 11.88 19.64 4.53
CA GLN A 376 11.01 20.25 3.53
C GLN A 376 9.60 20.43 4.08
N LEU A 377 8.88 21.44 3.59
CA LEU A 377 7.46 21.66 3.89
C LEU A 377 6.72 22.03 2.62
N THR A 378 5.68 21.28 2.29
CA THR A 378 4.68 21.66 1.29
C THR A 378 3.36 21.92 2.00
N LEU A 379 2.99 23.21 2.04
CA LEU A 379 1.76 23.69 2.65
C LEU A 379 0.78 24.16 1.56
N PHE A 380 -0.16 23.31 1.20
CA PHE A 380 -1.21 23.63 0.22
C PHE A 380 -2.21 24.65 0.79
N ASN A 381 -2.87 25.43 -0.08
CA ASN A 381 -3.95 26.32 0.38
C ASN A 381 -5.22 25.53 0.69
N ASP A 382 -5.54 24.54 -0.15
CA ASP A 382 -6.65 23.61 -0.01
C ASP A 382 -6.34 22.26 -0.69
N VAL A 383 -7.27 21.31 -0.55
CA VAL A 383 -7.22 20.00 -1.20
C VAL A 383 -8.29 19.96 -2.28
N HIS A 384 -7.91 19.71 -3.53
CA HIS A 384 -8.83 19.67 -4.66
C HIS A 384 -8.42 18.63 -5.70
N ASP A 385 -9.36 18.27 -6.58
CA ASP A 385 -9.12 17.38 -7.70
C ASP A 385 -8.17 18.01 -8.71
N THR A 386 -7.10 17.30 -9.05
CA THR A 386 -6.10 17.71 -10.03
C THR A 386 -6.27 16.98 -11.36
N THR A 387 -7.07 15.91 -11.38
CA THR A 387 -7.32 15.09 -12.59
C THR A 387 -8.15 15.83 -13.63
N GLY A 388 -8.96 16.81 -13.20
CA GLY A 388 -9.90 17.53 -14.03
C GLY A 388 -11.18 16.74 -14.34
N LEU A 389 -11.33 15.56 -13.74
CA LEU A 389 -12.51 14.69 -13.90
C LEU A 389 -13.66 15.15 -13.01
N TYR A 390 -13.36 15.63 -11.80
CA TYR A 390 -14.37 16.00 -10.82
C TYR A 390 -14.41 17.50 -10.63
N LYS A 391 -15.59 18.10 -10.85
CA LYS A 391 -15.78 19.54 -10.82
C LYS A 391 -17.00 19.93 -10.00
N ASN A 392 -16.94 21.13 -9.43
CA ASN A 392 -18.11 21.80 -8.86
C ASN A 392 -19.07 22.25 -9.98
N ALA A 393 -20.29 22.66 -9.59
CA ALA A 393 -21.30 23.11 -10.53
C ALA A 393 -20.90 24.37 -11.34
N ASP A 394 -19.99 25.19 -10.80
CA ASP A 394 -19.42 26.37 -11.47
C ASP A 394 -18.22 26.05 -12.37
N GLY A 395 -17.83 24.77 -12.45
CA GLY A 395 -16.75 24.28 -13.30
C GLY A 395 -15.35 24.35 -12.68
N THR A 396 -15.20 24.85 -11.44
CA THR A 396 -13.91 24.75 -10.73
C THR A 396 -13.62 23.29 -10.35
N PRO A 397 -12.36 22.92 -10.09
CA PRO A 397 -12.04 21.60 -9.56
C PRO A 397 -12.83 21.30 -8.29
N TYR A 398 -13.21 20.03 -8.11
CA TYR A 398 -13.88 19.58 -6.90
C TYR A 398 -12.97 19.77 -5.69
N GLN A 399 -13.48 20.39 -4.63
CA GLN A 399 -12.71 20.59 -3.40
C GLN A 399 -13.00 19.45 -2.41
N TYR A 400 -11.96 18.73 -2.02
CA TYR A 400 -12.02 17.72 -0.96
C TYR A 400 -11.94 18.39 0.42
N ASP A 401 -12.13 17.61 1.49
CA ASP A 401 -11.86 18.10 2.85
C ASP A 401 -10.39 18.53 2.97
N GLY A 402 -10.15 19.68 3.60
CA GLY A 402 -8.79 20.21 3.80
C GLY A 402 -7.87 19.24 4.55
N HIS A 403 -8.44 18.32 5.33
CA HIS A 403 -7.68 17.28 6.00
C HIS A 403 -7.01 16.29 5.03
N TRP A 404 -7.52 16.13 3.81
CA TRP A 404 -7.14 15.03 2.90
C TRP A 404 -5.87 15.31 2.08
N SER A 405 -4.90 16.04 2.64
CA SER A 405 -3.66 16.42 1.96
C SER A 405 -2.79 15.24 1.49
N TRP A 406 -3.07 14.01 1.97
CA TRP A 406 -2.45 12.77 1.48
C TRP A 406 -2.77 12.44 0.02
N ILE A 407 -3.84 12.99 -0.55
CA ILE A 407 -4.16 12.84 -1.97
C ILE A 407 -2.96 13.25 -2.83
N TYR A 408 -2.34 14.39 -2.52
CA TYR A 408 -1.18 14.90 -3.25
C TYR A 408 0.05 13.99 -3.12
N VAL A 409 0.19 13.23 -2.03
CA VAL A 409 1.30 12.27 -1.88
C VAL A 409 1.06 11.04 -2.76
N TYR A 410 -0.15 10.47 -2.74
CA TYR A 410 -0.49 9.31 -3.58
C TYR A 410 -0.41 9.59 -5.07
N ASN A 411 -0.64 10.85 -5.46
CA ASN A 411 -0.54 11.29 -6.85
C ASN A 411 0.85 11.85 -7.21
N ASN A 412 1.83 11.84 -6.29
CA ASN A 412 3.18 12.41 -6.48
C ASN A 412 3.17 13.89 -6.92
N GLU A 413 2.23 14.66 -6.39
CA GLU A 413 2.02 16.09 -6.68
C GLU A 413 2.66 17.01 -5.63
N VAL A 414 3.27 16.41 -4.60
CA VAL A 414 4.11 17.14 -3.65
C VAL A 414 5.47 17.39 -4.29
N GLU A 415 5.78 18.65 -4.56
CA GLU A 415 7.05 19.07 -5.14
C GLU A 415 7.61 20.33 -4.47
N ALA A 416 8.92 20.50 -4.58
CA ALA A 416 9.64 21.70 -4.17
C ALA A 416 10.83 21.96 -5.09
N THR A 417 11.33 23.20 -5.09
CA THR A 417 12.59 23.51 -5.78
C THR A 417 13.76 23.22 -4.85
N ILE A 418 14.46 22.11 -5.11
CA ILE A 418 15.63 21.67 -4.35
C ILE A 418 16.86 21.79 -5.25
N ASN A 419 17.86 22.55 -4.82
CA ASN A 419 19.08 22.82 -5.60
C ASN A 419 18.80 23.36 -7.03
N GLY A 420 17.75 24.16 -7.19
CA GLY A 420 17.36 24.74 -8.48
C GLY A 420 16.63 23.80 -9.44
N LYS A 421 16.29 22.57 -9.00
CA LYS A 421 15.47 21.62 -9.76
C LYS A 421 14.12 21.41 -9.05
N THR A 422 13.02 21.45 -9.79
CA THR A 422 11.75 20.90 -9.29
C THR A 422 11.94 19.42 -9.02
N THR A 423 11.73 19.03 -7.77
CA THR A 423 11.92 17.66 -7.29
C THR A 423 10.62 17.23 -6.62
N THR A 424 10.05 16.10 -7.02
CA THR A 424 8.86 15.55 -6.35
C THR A 424 9.24 14.82 -5.06
N ILE A 425 8.26 14.54 -4.20
CA ILE A 425 8.50 13.80 -2.96
C ILE A 425 9.06 12.40 -3.23
N MET A 426 8.61 11.71 -4.29
CA MET A 426 9.13 10.39 -4.66
C MET A 426 10.59 10.47 -5.14
N GLU A 427 10.92 11.47 -5.98
CA GLU A 427 12.32 11.71 -6.40
C GLU A 427 13.22 12.03 -5.19
N TRP A 428 12.75 12.87 -4.27
CA TRP A 428 13.51 13.23 -3.07
C TRP A 428 13.70 12.04 -2.15
N MET A 429 12.66 11.23 -1.90
CA MET A 429 12.74 10.01 -1.10
C MET A 429 13.71 9.01 -1.72
N ALA A 430 13.60 8.74 -3.02
CA ALA A 430 14.47 7.79 -3.73
C ALA A 430 15.95 8.19 -3.67
N ALA A 431 16.24 9.49 -3.58
CA ALA A 431 17.60 9.99 -3.40
C ALA A 431 18.13 9.87 -1.96
N LYS A 432 17.28 9.52 -0.97
CA LYS A 432 17.72 9.33 0.42
C LYS A 432 18.21 7.93 0.65
N SER A 433 19.30 7.87 1.39
CA SER A 433 19.79 6.67 2.04
C SER A 433 20.30 7.13 3.40
N LEU A 434 20.18 6.27 4.43
CA LEU A 434 21.05 6.42 5.58
C LEU A 434 22.46 6.49 5.02
N GLU A 435 23.18 7.55 5.35
CA GLU A 435 24.60 7.59 5.06
C GLU A 435 25.14 6.26 5.59
N LYS A 436 25.90 5.53 4.77
CA LYS A 436 26.92 4.73 5.39
C LYS A 436 27.70 5.78 6.19
N GLU A 437 27.46 5.86 7.49
CA GLU A 437 28.61 5.96 8.36
C GLU A 437 29.52 4.88 7.79
N ASP A 438 30.56 5.30 7.05
CA ASP A 438 31.82 4.62 7.20
C ASP A 438 31.95 4.57 8.72
N GLU A 439 31.46 3.51 9.39
CA GLU A 439 31.61 3.30 10.82
C GLU A 439 33.08 3.61 11.01
N GLU A 440 33.36 4.74 11.67
CA GLU A 440 34.71 5.29 11.67
C GLU A 440 35.56 4.33 12.49
N ILE A 441 36.08 3.31 11.81
CA ILE A 441 36.55 2.09 12.42
C ILE A 441 37.57 2.44 13.48
N SER A 442 37.28 2.09 14.73
CA SER A 442 38.17 2.32 15.86
C SER A 442 39.10 1.13 16.03
N SER A 443 40.15 1.28 16.85
CA SER A 443 41.02 0.13 17.17
C SER A 443 40.28 -1.00 17.90
N VAL A 444 39.18 -0.68 18.59
CA VAL A 444 38.28 -1.65 19.25
C VAL A 444 37.58 -2.52 18.19
N ASP A 445 37.09 -1.92 17.11
CA ASP A 445 36.37 -2.62 16.06
C ASP A 445 37.29 -3.58 15.30
N ILE A 446 38.53 -3.15 15.04
CA ILE A 446 39.56 -4.03 14.45
C ILE A 446 39.89 -5.18 15.41
N ARG A 447 39.89 -4.95 16.73
CA ARG A 447 40.12 -6.03 17.71
C ARG A 447 38.97 -7.03 17.73
N ILE A 448 37.72 -6.56 17.67
CA ILE A 448 36.53 -7.42 17.55
C ILE A 448 36.60 -8.25 16.26
N LEU A 449 37.04 -7.64 15.16
CA LEU A 449 37.25 -8.32 13.88
C LEU A 449 38.29 -9.44 13.98
N VAL A 450 39.42 -9.21 14.68
CA VAL A 450 40.43 -10.25 14.98
C VAL A 450 39.85 -11.37 15.84
N GLU A 451 39.07 -11.04 16.88
CA GLU A 451 38.40 -12.05 17.74
C GLU A 451 37.39 -12.89 16.98
N ARG A 452 36.68 -12.29 16.03
CA ARG A 452 35.77 -13.00 15.12
C ARG A 452 36.55 -13.98 14.24
N PHE A 453 37.64 -13.54 13.61
CA PHE A 453 38.45 -14.42 12.75
C PHE A 453 39.13 -15.56 13.51
N GLU A 454 39.51 -15.33 14.77
CA GLU A 454 39.98 -16.40 15.66
C GLU A 454 38.89 -17.48 15.88
N LYS A 455 37.65 -17.05 16.16
CA LYS A 455 36.50 -17.97 16.34
C LYS A 455 36.10 -18.69 15.06
N GLU A 456 36.24 -18.04 13.92
CA GLU A 456 35.93 -18.59 12.60
C GLU A 456 37.03 -19.55 12.09
N GLY A 457 38.17 -19.66 12.78
CA GLY A 457 39.30 -20.50 12.34
C GLY A 457 40.06 -19.91 11.15
N GLU A 458 39.92 -18.60 10.91
CA GLU A 458 40.57 -17.86 9.82
C GLU A 458 42.01 -17.44 10.20
N LEU A 459 42.42 -17.69 11.45
CA LEU A 459 43.77 -17.50 11.98
C LEU A 459 44.41 -18.87 12.30
N GLY A 460 45.65 -19.06 11.84
CA GLY A 460 46.32 -20.36 11.81
C GLY A 460 46.83 -20.88 13.16
N ASP A 461 46.98 -20.00 14.17
CA ASP A 461 47.23 -20.38 15.56
C ASP A 461 46.87 -19.24 16.55
N ASP A 462 46.72 -19.60 17.83
CA ASP A 462 46.42 -18.66 18.93
C ASP A 462 47.48 -17.55 19.06
N ARG A 463 48.73 -17.83 18.67
CA ARG A 463 49.83 -16.87 18.72
C ARG A 463 49.65 -15.76 17.68
N SER A 464 49.12 -16.08 16.50
CA SER A 464 48.85 -15.14 15.43
C SER A 464 47.75 -14.16 15.84
N ALA A 465 46.65 -14.67 16.41
CA ALA A 465 45.58 -13.87 16.99
C ALA A 465 46.07 -12.99 18.14
N HIS A 466 46.85 -13.56 19.07
CA HIS A 466 47.42 -12.82 20.19
C HIS A 466 48.32 -11.65 19.74
N THR A 467 49.16 -11.88 18.72
CA THR A 467 50.08 -10.85 18.21
C THR A 467 49.31 -9.68 17.57
N LEU A 468 48.23 -9.95 16.84
CA LEU A 468 47.37 -8.91 16.27
C LEU A 468 46.67 -8.10 17.38
N LYS A 469 46.11 -8.76 18.39
CA LYS A 469 45.44 -8.08 19.52
C LYS A 469 46.41 -7.24 20.35
N LEU A 470 47.64 -7.72 20.56
CA LEU A 470 48.67 -6.97 21.28
C LEU A 470 49.01 -5.67 20.55
N HIS A 471 49.12 -5.75 19.23
CA HIS A 471 49.37 -4.58 18.37
C HIS A 471 48.22 -3.56 18.43
N LEU A 472 46.97 -4.02 18.62
CA LEU A 472 45.81 -3.13 18.73
C LEU A 472 45.64 -2.52 20.14
N THR A 473 46.22 -3.11 21.18
CA THR A 473 46.06 -2.64 22.56
C THR A 473 46.65 -1.25 22.81
N ALA A 474 47.77 -0.92 22.15
CA ALA A 474 48.38 0.41 22.28
C ALA A 474 47.59 1.52 21.55
N LEU A 475 46.79 1.14 20.55
CA LEU A 475 46.03 2.08 19.73
C LEU A 475 44.85 2.68 20.48
N GLU A 476 44.18 1.94 21.34
CA GLU A 476 43.08 2.45 22.17
C GLU A 476 43.53 3.64 23.03
N LEU A 477 44.74 3.55 23.59
CA LEU A 477 45.33 4.64 24.37
C LEU A 477 45.68 5.84 23.49
N TYR A 478 46.23 5.61 22.30
CA TYR A 478 46.57 6.70 21.37
C TYR A 478 45.33 7.40 20.80
N GLU A 479 44.24 6.66 20.56
CA GLU A 479 42.94 7.21 20.17
C GLU A 479 42.38 8.11 21.28
N GLY A 480 42.45 7.66 22.54
CA GLY A 480 42.06 8.47 23.70
C GLY A 480 42.91 9.74 23.89
N GLU A 481 44.21 9.67 23.58
CA GLU A 481 45.13 10.82 23.60
C GLU A 481 45.06 11.71 22.34
N LYS A 482 44.26 11.34 21.34
CA LYS A 482 44.21 11.97 20.00
C LYS A 482 45.58 12.08 19.32
N ALA A 483 46.46 11.09 19.51
CA ALA A 483 47.83 11.10 19.02
C ALA A 483 47.93 10.59 17.55
N ALA A 484 47.40 11.38 16.61
CA ALA A 484 47.25 11.04 15.18
C ALA A 484 48.50 10.40 14.54
N GLU A 485 49.68 11.01 14.68
CA GLU A 485 50.93 10.50 14.10
C GLU A 485 51.31 9.10 14.64
N LYS A 486 51.05 8.86 15.94
CA LYS A 486 51.32 7.57 16.58
C LYS A 486 50.36 6.51 16.06
N ILE A 487 49.09 6.86 15.89
CA ILE A 487 48.05 5.96 15.37
C ILE A 487 48.37 5.53 13.94
N VAL A 488 48.63 6.49 13.05
CA VAL A 488 48.98 6.21 11.65
C VAL A 488 50.23 5.33 11.56
N LYS A 489 51.27 5.64 12.34
CA LYS A 489 52.51 4.84 12.38
C LYS A 489 52.25 3.42 12.90
N HIS A 490 51.44 3.26 13.95
CA HIS A 490 51.15 1.94 14.52
C HIS A 490 50.33 1.10 13.55
N MET A 491 49.33 1.68 12.87
CA MET A 491 48.53 0.99 11.87
C MET A 491 49.31 0.62 10.60
N GLN A 492 50.29 1.42 10.20
CA GLN A 492 51.24 0.99 9.16
C GLN A 492 52.04 -0.25 9.59
N GLY A 493 52.43 -0.34 10.86
CA GLY A 493 53.04 -1.54 11.43
C GLY A 493 52.08 -2.74 11.46
N PHE A 494 50.80 -2.50 11.74
CA PHE A 494 49.76 -3.55 11.75
C PHE A 494 49.59 -4.15 10.35
N LYS A 495 49.58 -3.32 9.30
CA LYS A 495 49.56 -3.78 7.90
C LYS A 495 50.72 -4.71 7.56
N VAL A 496 51.94 -4.33 7.96
CA VAL A 496 53.13 -5.17 7.76
C VAL A 496 52.98 -6.52 8.49
N LEU A 497 52.39 -6.52 9.69
CA LEU A 497 52.17 -7.73 10.47
C LEU A 497 51.16 -8.68 9.80
N ILE A 498 50.01 -8.19 9.31
CA ILE A 498 49.03 -9.03 8.61
C ILE A 498 49.58 -9.56 7.28
N ASP A 499 50.40 -8.78 6.56
CA ASP A 499 51.08 -9.23 5.34
C ASP A 499 52.07 -10.36 5.63
N GLN A 500 52.84 -10.25 6.71
CA GLN A 500 53.75 -11.29 7.17
C GLN A 500 52.99 -12.56 7.56
N GLN A 501 51.88 -12.44 8.28
CA GLN A 501 51.04 -13.58 8.64
C GLN A 501 50.44 -14.24 7.39
N LYS A 502 49.99 -13.46 6.38
CA LYS A 502 49.47 -14.00 5.11
C LYS A 502 50.53 -14.79 4.36
N ASN A 503 51.73 -14.22 4.24
CA ASN A 503 52.87 -14.88 3.58
C ASN A 503 53.28 -16.19 4.28
N ASN A 504 53.10 -16.26 5.60
CA ASN A 504 53.37 -17.45 6.40
C ASN A 504 52.17 -18.41 6.50
N LYS A 505 51.06 -18.14 5.80
CA LYS A 505 49.81 -18.93 5.84
C LYS A 505 49.20 -19.04 7.25
N LEU A 506 49.38 -18.00 8.06
CA LEU A 506 48.85 -17.89 9.43
C LEU A 506 47.54 -17.10 9.50
N ILE A 507 47.08 -16.54 8.38
CA ILE A 507 45.79 -15.86 8.23
C ILE A 507 45.24 -16.20 6.84
N SER A 508 43.93 -16.34 6.73
CA SER A 508 43.29 -16.56 5.44
C SER A 508 43.29 -15.31 4.56
N GLU A 509 43.01 -15.49 3.27
CA GLU A 509 42.89 -14.38 2.33
C GLU A 509 41.71 -13.45 2.68
N LYS A 510 40.59 -14.02 3.14
CA LYS A 510 39.42 -13.28 3.63
C LYS A 510 39.81 -12.38 4.81
N ALA A 511 40.38 -12.97 5.85
CA ALA A 511 40.75 -12.24 7.06
C ALA A 511 41.84 -11.19 6.80
N HIS A 512 42.80 -11.48 5.93
CA HIS A 512 43.81 -10.50 5.50
C HIS A 512 43.18 -9.29 4.80
N ASN A 513 42.32 -9.52 3.80
CA ASN A 513 41.71 -8.43 3.01
C ASN A 513 40.82 -7.54 3.88
N GLU A 514 40.02 -8.12 4.78
CA GLU A 514 39.14 -7.38 5.69
C GLU A 514 39.94 -6.60 6.74
N LEU A 515 40.99 -7.18 7.35
CA LEU A 515 41.87 -6.45 8.28
C LEU A 515 42.68 -5.35 7.59
N GLU A 516 43.07 -5.54 6.34
CA GLU A 516 43.76 -4.50 5.58
C GLU A 516 42.82 -3.32 5.24
N ALA A 517 41.59 -3.60 4.82
CA ALA A 517 40.57 -2.58 4.58
C ALA A 517 40.29 -1.78 5.86
N ALA A 518 40.07 -2.48 6.97
CA ALA A 518 39.92 -1.91 8.31
C ALA A 518 41.11 -1.00 8.69
N ALA A 519 42.33 -1.47 8.47
CA ALA A 519 43.53 -0.70 8.76
C ALA A 519 43.66 0.57 7.90
N ASN A 520 43.31 0.49 6.62
CA ASN A 520 43.34 1.64 5.72
C ASN A 520 42.29 2.69 6.13
N SER A 521 41.10 2.26 6.54
CA SER A 521 40.06 3.15 7.05
C SER A 521 40.48 3.88 8.34
N LEU A 522 41.07 3.18 9.32
CA LEU A 522 41.59 3.82 10.52
C LEU A 522 42.76 4.78 10.21
N ILE A 523 43.65 4.44 9.27
CA ILE A 523 44.70 5.37 8.83
C ILE A 523 44.11 6.62 8.16
N LYS A 524 43.06 6.47 7.35
CA LYS A 524 42.40 7.59 6.68
C LYS A 524 41.75 8.54 7.68
N LYS A 525 41.17 8.01 8.76
CA LYS A 525 40.57 8.79 9.87
C LYS A 525 41.57 9.70 10.58
N TRP A 526 42.80 9.23 10.77
CA TRP A 526 43.82 9.92 11.58
C TRP A 526 44.92 10.63 10.75
N LYS A 527 44.73 10.74 9.43
CA LYS A 527 45.54 11.55 8.52
C LYS A 527 44.81 12.83 8.17
#